data_AF-A0A8H2X0J8-F1
#
_entry.id   AF-A0A8H2X0J8-F1
#
_cell.length_a   1.000
_cell.length_b   1.000
_cell.length_c   1.000
_cell.angle_alpha   90.00
_cell.angle_beta   90.00
_cell.angle_gamma   90.00
#
_symmetry.space_group_name_H-M   'P 1'
#
loop_
_entity.id
_entity.type
_entity.pdbx_description
1 polymer ?
#
loop_
_entity_poly.entity_id
_entity_poly.type
_entity_poly.pdbx_seq_one_letter_code
_entity_poly.pdbx_strand_id
1 'polypeptide(L)'
;MNAQSCNNEAYCTDACQESDWPAHHLVCAPSLTSPPPGSIIVKGETVMGLAFLTGQNQPQRLGVAIYTYALPSGNSRSYPAFESNPALNIGERPGHTLCLRDIGGSTLSFPYAIFFRRNFLNDGSALNGGIMRLNADISYPWAGNIVVLKFNGSRRQGYRDIDFSDLPTIAQFFRTYSP
;
A
#
# COMPACT_ATOMS: atom_id res chain seq x y z
N MET A 1 -4.00 -22.96 -1.75
CA MET A 1 -2.81 -22.52 -2.50
C MET A 1 -2.85 -21.00 -2.58
N ASN A 2 -1.74 -20.32 -2.27
CA ASN A 2 -1.71 -18.86 -2.38
C ASN A 2 -1.32 -18.46 -3.80
N ALA A 3 -1.88 -17.36 -4.30
CA ALA A 3 -1.49 -16.85 -5.61
C ALA A 3 0.02 -16.58 -5.62
N GLN A 4 0.77 -17.31 -6.46
CA GLN A 4 2.24 -17.34 -6.41
C GLN A 4 2.89 -15.96 -6.67
N SER A 5 2.18 -15.08 -7.38
CA SER A 5 2.65 -13.74 -7.75
C SER A 5 2.51 -12.71 -6.63
N CYS A 6 1.40 -12.68 -5.89
CA CYS A 6 1.11 -11.66 -4.86
C CYS A 6 1.13 -12.19 -3.42
N ASN A 7 0.91 -13.49 -3.23
CA ASN A 7 0.73 -14.14 -1.93
C ASN A 7 -0.31 -13.45 -1.02
N ASN A 8 -1.21 -12.65 -1.61
CA ASN A 8 -2.23 -11.86 -0.90
C ASN A 8 -3.59 -12.56 -0.87
N GLU A 9 -3.79 -13.61 -1.67
CA GLU A 9 -5.08 -14.31 -1.80
C GLU A 9 -4.85 -15.82 -1.81
N ALA A 10 -5.69 -16.54 -1.06
CA ALA A 10 -5.61 -17.98 -0.88
C ALA A 10 -6.80 -18.65 -1.56
N TYR A 11 -6.51 -19.46 -2.57
CA TYR A 11 -7.52 -20.24 -3.31
C TYR A 11 -7.52 -21.68 -2.81
N CYS A 12 -8.69 -22.32 -2.80
CA CYS A 12 -8.78 -23.73 -2.43
C CYS A 12 -8.17 -24.66 -3.49
N THR A 13 -8.18 -24.26 -4.78
CA THR A 13 -7.63 -25.01 -5.92
C THR A 13 -7.09 -24.07 -7.01
N ASP A 14 -6.27 -24.60 -7.93
CA ASP A 14 -5.78 -23.87 -9.11
C ASP A 14 -6.94 -23.46 -10.04
N ALA A 15 -7.97 -24.30 -10.17
CA ALA A 15 -9.16 -23.98 -10.95
C ALA A 15 -9.90 -22.73 -10.41
N CYS A 16 -9.94 -22.56 -9.09
CA CYS A 16 -10.50 -21.34 -8.47
C CYS A 16 -9.63 -20.12 -8.75
N GLN A 17 -8.31 -20.28 -8.77
CA GLN A 17 -7.39 -19.20 -9.13
C GLN A 17 -7.55 -18.80 -10.60
N GLU A 18 -7.58 -19.76 -11.53
CA GLU A 18 -7.75 -19.49 -12.97
C GLU A 18 -9.08 -18.82 -13.28
N SER A 19 -10.16 -19.25 -12.60
CA SER A 19 -11.47 -18.64 -12.74
C SER A 19 -11.50 -17.18 -12.26
N ASP A 20 -10.75 -16.85 -11.21
CA ASP A 20 -10.69 -15.50 -10.64
C ASP A 20 -9.61 -14.62 -11.31
N TRP A 21 -8.67 -15.23 -12.04
CA TRP A 21 -7.52 -14.54 -12.65
C TRP A 21 -7.88 -13.32 -13.50
N PRO A 22 -8.95 -13.29 -14.34
CA PRO A 22 -9.31 -12.09 -15.09
C PRO A 22 -9.60 -10.88 -14.22
N ALA A 23 -10.18 -11.07 -13.02
CA ALA A 23 -10.41 -10.00 -12.05
C ALA A 23 -9.16 -9.78 -11.18
N HIS A 24 -8.60 -10.86 -10.65
CA HIS A 24 -7.45 -10.83 -9.75
C HIS A 24 -6.22 -10.22 -10.41
N HIS A 25 -5.87 -10.52 -11.66
CA HIS A 25 -4.63 -10.02 -12.27
C HIS A 25 -4.58 -8.48 -12.38
N LEU A 26 -5.75 -7.82 -12.39
CA LEU A 26 -5.85 -6.36 -12.41
C LEU A 26 -5.46 -5.74 -11.06
N VAL A 27 -5.68 -6.47 -9.97
CA VAL A 27 -5.36 -6.07 -8.58
C VAL A 27 -4.16 -6.81 -8.00
N CYS A 28 -3.69 -7.86 -8.68
CA CYS A 28 -2.56 -8.69 -8.30
C CYS A 28 -1.29 -7.84 -8.28
N ALA A 29 -0.82 -7.55 -7.07
CA ALA A 29 0.42 -6.84 -6.83
C ALA A 29 1.40 -7.80 -6.15
N PRO A 30 2.57 -8.07 -6.74
CA PRO A 30 3.61 -8.79 -6.03
C PRO A 30 3.94 -8.09 -4.72
N SER A 31 4.28 -8.88 -3.69
CA SER A 31 4.53 -8.37 -2.33
C SER A 31 5.31 -7.07 -2.37
N LEU A 32 4.70 -5.98 -1.91
CA LEU A 32 5.34 -4.66 -1.88
C LEU A 32 6.18 -4.47 -0.62
N THR A 33 6.18 -5.42 0.31
CA THR A 33 6.68 -5.22 1.68
C THR A 33 7.96 -5.96 1.98
N SER A 34 8.40 -6.86 1.10
CA SER A 34 9.66 -7.60 1.28
C SER A 34 10.26 -8.02 -0.07
N PRO A 35 11.56 -7.82 -0.29
CA PRO A 35 12.21 -8.30 -1.50
C PRO A 35 12.37 -9.85 -1.47
N PRO A 36 12.38 -10.52 -2.63
CA PRO A 36 12.66 -11.95 -2.73
C PRO A 36 14.05 -12.34 -2.19
N PRO A 37 14.23 -13.55 -1.68
CA PRO A 37 15.55 -14.05 -1.29
C PRO A 37 16.57 -13.96 -2.44
N GLY A 38 17.81 -13.61 -2.12
CA GLY A 38 18.89 -13.45 -3.11
C GLY A 38 18.87 -12.13 -3.89
N SER A 39 17.94 -11.22 -3.59
CA SER A 39 17.94 -9.88 -4.17
C SER A 39 19.04 -9.00 -3.56
N ILE A 40 19.63 -8.11 -4.36
CA ILE A 40 20.69 -7.18 -3.91
C ILE A 40 20.22 -5.73 -4.00
N ILE A 41 20.51 -4.91 -2.99
CA ILE A 41 20.21 -3.47 -3.02
C ILE A 41 21.11 -2.81 -4.08
N VAL A 42 20.52 -2.05 -4.99
CA VAL A 42 21.23 -1.31 -6.05
C VAL A 42 21.03 0.20 -5.96
N LYS A 43 19.98 0.67 -5.27
CA LYS A 43 19.71 2.10 -5.05
C LYS A 43 18.94 2.29 -3.74
N GLY A 44 19.27 3.31 -2.98
CA GLY A 44 18.47 3.80 -1.86
C GLY A 44 18.07 5.25 -2.07
N GLU A 45 16.83 5.60 -1.76
CA GLU A 45 16.33 6.98 -1.80
C GLU A 45 15.28 7.19 -0.71
N THR A 46 14.98 8.44 -0.39
CA THR A 46 13.86 8.80 0.49
C THR A 46 12.79 9.46 -0.35
N VAL A 47 11.55 8.98 -0.24
CA VAL A 47 10.38 9.61 -0.86
C VAL A 47 9.42 10.09 0.21
N MET A 48 8.70 11.16 -0.07
CA MET A 48 7.64 11.64 0.80
C MET A 48 6.39 10.79 0.59
N GLY A 49 5.86 10.24 1.69
CA GLY A 49 4.56 9.57 1.78
C GLY A 49 3.57 10.36 2.62
N LEU A 50 2.27 10.06 2.51
CA LEU A 50 1.23 10.58 3.40
C LEU A 50 1.01 9.57 4.51
N ALA A 51 1.25 9.98 5.75
CA ALA A 51 1.06 9.17 6.94
C ALA A 51 -0.17 9.64 7.70
N PHE A 52 -1.09 8.73 7.95
CA PHE A 52 -2.22 8.89 8.86
C PHE A 52 -1.84 8.24 10.17
N LEU A 53 -1.30 9.02 11.10
CA LEU A 53 -0.84 8.53 12.39
C LEU A 53 -1.99 8.47 13.40
N THR A 54 -2.05 7.37 14.15
CA THR A 54 -3.00 7.19 15.25
C THR A 54 -2.79 8.27 16.30
N GLY A 55 -3.87 8.89 16.78
CA GLY A 55 -3.82 10.01 17.70
C GLY A 55 -3.59 11.38 17.05
N GLN A 56 -3.31 11.42 15.74
CA GLN A 56 -3.27 12.66 14.96
C GLN A 56 -4.56 12.84 14.17
N ASN A 57 -5.03 14.08 14.08
CA ASN A 57 -6.28 14.42 13.39
C ASN A 57 -6.08 14.84 11.92
N GLN A 58 -4.84 14.94 11.47
CA GLN A 58 -4.51 15.35 10.11
C GLN A 58 -3.38 14.46 9.56
N PRO A 59 -3.39 14.17 8.25
CA PRO A 59 -2.28 13.47 7.62
C PRO A 59 -1.01 14.31 7.64
N GLN A 60 0.13 13.64 7.76
CA GLN A 60 1.45 14.26 7.71
C GLN A 60 2.21 13.76 6.49
N ARG A 61 3.07 14.62 5.92
CA ARG A 61 4.06 14.18 4.92
C ARG A 61 5.31 13.71 5.66
N LEU A 62 5.63 12.43 5.55
CA LEU A 62 6.81 11.83 6.19
C LEU A 62 7.69 11.16 5.15
N GLY A 63 9.01 11.26 5.38
CA GLY A 63 9.98 10.55 4.56
C GLY A 63 9.94 9.04 4.82
N VAL A 64 9.95 8.27 3.74
CA VAL A 64 10.01 6.81 3.74
C VAL A 64 11.23 6.40 2.93
N ALA A 65 12.13 5.63 3.55
CA ALA A 65 13.26 5.06 2.83
C ALA A 65 12.76 4.00 1.86
N ILE A 66 13.23 4.07 0.62
CA ILE A 66 12.91 3.15 -0.47
C ILE A 66 14.22 2.53 -0.95
N TYR A 67 14.29 1.21 -0.95
CA TYR A 67 15.41 0.47 -1.52
C TYR A 67 14.97 -0.23 -2.80
N THR A 68 15.71 0.00 -3.87
CA THR A 68 15.55 -0.73 -5.13
C THR A 68 16.49 -1.91 -5.13
N TYR A 69 15.95 -3.08 -5.42
CA TYR A 69 16.68 -4.33 -5.46
C TYR A 69 16.73 -4.86 -6.89
N ALA A 70 17.91 -5.34 -7.30
CA ALA A 70 18.01 -6.23 -8.45
C ALA A 70 17.57 -7.63 -8.02
N LEU A 71 16.60 -8.18 -8.75
CA LEU A 71 16.03 -9.50 -8.51
C LEU A 71 16.82 -10.56 -9.31
N PRO A 72 16.87 -11.82 -8.85
CA PRO A 72 17.50 -12.91 -9.59
C PRO A 72 16.98 -13.07 -11.04
N SER A 73 15.73 -12.67 -11.29
CA SER A 73 15.13 -12.63 -12.64
C SER A 73 15.73 -11.60 -13.61
N GLY A 74 16.65 -10.74 -13.16
CA GLY A 74 17.24 -9.66 -13.95
C GLY A 74 16.47 -8.34 -13.92
N ASN A 75 15.24 -8.33 -13.40
CA ASN A 75 14.45 -7.11 -13.20
C ASN A 75 14.80 -6.41 -11.88
N SER A 76 14.50 -5.12 -11.76
CA SER A 76 14.59 -4.38 -10.49
C SER A 76 13.22 -3.99 -9.94
N ARG A 77 13.11 -3.92 -8.61
CA ARG A 77 11.91 -3.42 -7.92
C ARG A 77 12.25 -2.68 -6.64
N SER A 78 11.48 -1.63 -6.34
CA SER A 78 11.60 -0.84 -5.12
C SER A 78 10.67 -1.32 -4.00
N TYR A 79 11.19 -1.37 -2.78
CA TYR A 79 10.48 -1.75 -1.55
C TYR A 79 10.69 -0.66 -0.48
N PRO A 80 9.62 -0.20 0.19
CA PRO A 80 9.72 0.69 1.32
C PRO A 80 10.26 -0.03 2.57
N ALA A 81 11.18 0.63 3.28
CA ALA A 81 11.74 0.21 4.55
C ALA A 81 11.12 1.04 5.69
N PHE A 82 9.91 0.68 6.09
CA PHE A 82 9.15 1.43 7.10
C PHE A 82 9.82 1.44 8.48
N GLU A 83 10.60 0.41 8.79
CA GLU A 83 11.39 0.26 10.00
C GLU A 83 12.45 1.36 10.17
N SER A 84 12.85 2.03 9.08
CA SER A 84 13.78 3.15 9.14
C SER A 84 13.17 4.40 9.78
N ASN A 85 11.84 4.46 9.92
CA ASN A 85 11.12 5.56 10.52
C ASN A 85 10.16 5.05 11.63
N PRO A 86 10.60 5.07 12.90
CA PRO A 86 9.81 4.55 14.02
C PRO A 86 8.43 5.19 14.20
N ALA A 87 8.24 6.42 13.70
CA ALA A 87 6.93 7.09 13.78
C ALA A 87 5.86 6.38 12.94
N LEU A 88 6.24 5.67 11.86
CA LEU A 88 5.30 4.99 10.99
C LEU A 88 4.68 3.77 11.66
N ASN A 89 5.47 2.95 12.36
CA ASN A 89 5.02 1.82 13.18
C ASN A 89 3.81 1.03 12.61
N ILE A 90 3.93 0.53 11.38
CA ILE A 90 2.88 -0.25 10.70
C ILE A 90 3.09 -1.78 10.80
N GLY A 91 3.95 -2.21 11.73
CA GLY A 91 4.34 -3.61 11.95
C GLY A 91 5.45 -4.08 11.00
N GLU A 92 6.08 -5.22 11.34
CA GLU A 92 7.19 -5.81 10.59
C GLU A 92 6.78 -6.34 9.21
N ARG A 93 5.52 -6.77 9.08
CA ARG A 93 4.95 -7.32 7.85
C ARG A 93 3.64 -6.60 7.51
N PRO A 94 3.72 -5.35 7.02
CA PRO A 94 2.52 -4.59 6.71
C PRO A 94 1.68 -5.32 5.66
N GLY A 95 0.36 -5.18 5.79
CA GLY A 95 -0.57 -5.39 4.68
C GLY A 95 -0.51 -4.21 3.72
N HIS A 96 -0.96 -4.42 2.49
CA HIS A 96 -1.08 -3.33 1.52
C HIS A 96 -2.28 -3.54 0.60
N THR A 97 -2.78 -2.44 0.06
CA THR A 97 -3.79 -2.41 -1.00
C THR A 97 -3.48 -1.29 -1.99
N LEU A 98 -4.15 -1.27 -3.14
CA LEU A 98 -3.89 -0.34 -4.23
C LEU A 98 -5.10 0.57 -4.50
N CYS A 99 -4.84 1.87 -4.64
CA CYS A 99 -5.78 2.81 -5.24
C CYS A 99 -5.35 3.04 -6.69
N LEU A 100 -6.12 2.45 -7.62
CA LEU A 100 -5.83 2.45 -9.06
C LEU A 100 -6.68 3.45 -9.85
N ARG A 101 -7.69 4.04 -9.22
CA ARG A 101 -8.68 4.90 -9.88
C ARG A 101 -8.78 6.24 -9.19
N ASP A 102 -9.08 7.27 -9.96
CA ASP A 102 -9.43 8.59 -9.45
C ASP A 102 -10.88 8.63 -8.95
N ILE A 103 -11.31 9.82 -8.52
CA ILE A 103 -12.68 10.09 -8.04
C ILE A 103 -13.73 9.83 -9.15
N GLY A 104 -13.37 10.03 -10.42
CA GLY A 104 -14.24 9.78 -11.58
C GLY A 104 -14.21 8.33 -12.07
N GLY A 105 -13.44 7.44 -11.43
CA GLY A 105 -13.28 6.04 -11.82
C GLY A 105 -12.26 5.78 -12.93
N SER A 106 -11.59 6.82 -13.44
CA SER A 106 -10.55 6.69 -14.47
C SER A 106 -9.26 6.12 -13.87
N THR A 107 -8.50 5.36 -14.67
CA THR A 107 -7.23 4.77 -14.21
C THR A 107 -6.19 5.85 -13.96
N LEU A 108 -5.52 5.78 -12.80
CA LEU A 108 -4.46 6.70 -12.42
C LEU A 108 -3.17 6.40 -13.19
N SER A 109 -2.55 7.45 -13.76
CA SER A 109 -1.19 7.38 -14.29
C SER A 109 -0.14 7.15 -13.21
N PHE A 110 -0.44 7.58 -11.98
CA PHE A 110 0.41 7.43 -10.79
C PHE A 110 -0.44 6.85 -9.65
N PRO A 111 -0.68 5.53 -9.63
CA PRO A 111 -1.49 4.89 -8.59
C PRO A 111 -0.89 5.03 -7.20
N TYR A 112 -1.68 4.76 -6.16
CA TYR A 112 -1.21 4.75 -4.77
C TYR A 112 -1.11 3.34 -4.20
N ALA A 113 -0.09 3.10 -3.40
CA ALA A 113 0.01 1.96 -2.50
C ALA A 113 -0.31 2.40 -1.08
N ILE A 114 -1.27 1.75 -0.44
CA ILE A 114 -1.74 2.02 0.91
C ILE A 114 -1.26 0.89 1.79
N PHE A 115 -0.38 1.20 2.74
CA PHE A 115 0.22 0.24 3.68
C PHE A 115 -0.39 0.42 5.06
N PHE A 116 -0.67 -0.71 5.71
CA PHE A 116 -1.34 -0.75 7.00
C PHE A 116 -0.90 -1.98 7.79
N ARG A 117 -1.15 -1.97 9.10
CA ARG A 117 -0.87 -3.12 9.95
C ARG A 117 -1.84 -4.27 9.65
N ARG A 118 -1.34 -5.43 9.21
CA ARG A 118 -2.19 -6.53 8.67
C ARG A 118 -3.33 -6.97 9.60
N ASN A 119 -3.10 -6.97 10.90
CA ASN A 119 -4.03 -7.50 11.90
C ASN A 119 -4.76 -6.42 12.69
N PHE A 120 -4.81 -5.16 12.21
CA PHE A 120 -5.36 -4.04 12.99
C PHE A 120 -6.81 -4.26 13.46
N LEU A 121 -7.60 -5.05 12.72
CA LEU A 121 -8.99 -5.39 13.09
C LEU A 121 -9.08 -6.31 14.30
N ASN A 122 -8.03 -7.10 14.56
CA ASN A 122 -8.04 -8.18 15.54
C ASN A 122 -7.08 -7.96 16.71
N ASP A 123 -6.23 -6.93 16.66
CA ASP A 123 -5.16 -6.69 17.65
C ASP A 123 -5.44 -5.53 18.61
N GLY A 124 -6.64 -4.94 18.55
CA GLY A 124 -7.04 -3.83 19.40
C GLY A 124 -6.46 -2.47 18.98
N SER A 125 -5.95 -2.35 17.75
CA SER A 125 -5.50 -1.06 17.20
C SER A 125 -6.60 0.00 17.30
N ALA A 126 -6.22 1.20 17.74
CA ALA A 126 -7.15 2.32 17.82
C ALA A 126 -7.55 2.82 16.43
N LEU A 127 -8.82 3.23 16.27
CA LEU A 127 -9.32 3.79 15.03
C LEU A 127 -8.51 5.00 14.58
N ASN A 128 -8.31 5.12 13.27
CA ASN A 128 -7.54 6.21 12.70
C ASN A 128 -8.39 7.49 12.61
N GLY A 129 -8.31 8.32 13.65
CA GLY A 129 -9.07 9.57 13.75
C GLY A 129 -8.86 10.54 12.58
N GLY A 130 -7.66 10.56 11.98
CA GLY A 130 -7.38 11.36 10.78
C GLY A 130 -8.21 10.92 9.57
N ILE A 131 -8.34 9.60 9.34
CA ILE A 131 -9.17 9.05 8.26
C ILE A 131 -10.65 9.25 8.55
N MET A 132 -11.10 8.99 9.79
CA MET A 132 -12.50 9.20 10.18
C MET A 132 -12.93 10.65 10.01
N ARG A 133 -12.03 11.60 10.30
CA ARG A 133 -12.32 13.02 10.13
C ARG A 133 -12.37 13.47 8.67
N LEU A 134 -11.61 12.80 7.80
CA LEU A 134 -11.68 13.04 6.36
C LEU A 134 -12.96 12.49 5.73
N ASN A 135 -13.54 11.44 6.30
CA ASN A 135 -14.69 10.74 5.76
C ASN A 135 -15.73 10.48 6.86
N ALA A 136 -16.75 11.35 6.95
CA ALA A 136 -17.83 11.20 7.93
C ALA A 136 -18.60 9.87 7.80
N ASP A 137 -18.71 9.33 6.58
CA ASP A 137 -19.47 8.12 6.26
C ASP A 137 -18.57 6.94 5.84
N ILE A 138 -17.50 6.67 6.60
CA ILE A 138 -16.60 5.54 6.29
C ILE A 138 -17.18 4.21 6.82
N SER A 139 -17.26 3.20 5.95
CA SER A 139 -17.78 1.88 6.31
C SER A 139 -16.71 0.96 6.90
N TYR A 140 -15.49 1.04 6.39
CA TYR A 140 -14.39 0.18 6.84
C TYR A 140 -13.64 0.83 8.00
N PRO A 141 -13.50 0.16 9.17
CA PRO A 141 -12.97 0.74 10.39
C PRO A 141 -11.43 0.77 10.36
N TRP A 142 -10.86 1.60 9.51
CA TRP A 142 -9.42 1.79 9.41
C TRP A 142 -8.82 2.13 10.77
N ALA A 143 -7.86 1.32 11.22
CA ALA A 143 -7.22 1.45 12.52
C ALA A 143 -5.69 1.35 12.42
N GLY A 144 -5.02 1.87 13.44
CA GLY A 144 -3.57 1.98 13.47
C GLY A 144 -3.02 3.00 12.48
N ASN A 145 -1.70 3.04 12.39
CA ASN A 145 -1.01 3.93 11.45
C ASN A 145 -1.16 3.41 10.02
N ILE A 146 -1.36 4.33 9.07
CA ILE A 146 -1.49 4.02 7.65
C ILE A 146 -0.56 4.92 6.86
N VAL A 147 0.14 4.36 5.89
CA VAL A 147 1.11 5.07 5.04
C VAL A 147 0.71 4.92 3.59
N VAL A 148 0.61 6.03 2.88
CA VAL A 148 0.30 6.07 1.45
C VAL A 148 1.52 6.53 0.67
N LEU A 149 1.94 5.71 -0.29
CA LEU A 149 3.02 6.02 -1.23
C LEU A 149 2.45 6.15 -2.64
N LYS A 150 3.01 7.07 -3.42
CA LYS A 150 2.62 7.30 -4.82
C LYS A 150 3.61 6.62 -5.75
N PHE A 151 3.12 5.78 -6.66
CA PHE A 151 3.98 5.15 -7.65
C PHE A 151 4.49 6.15 -8.69
N ASN A 152 5.67 5.86 -9.22
CA ASN A 152 6.23 6.53 -10.39
C ASN A 152 5.81 5.78 -11.66
N GLY A 153 4.65 6.15 -12.20
CA GLY A 153 4.06 5.62 -13.42
C GLY A 153 3.15 4.40 -13.19
N SER A 154 2.38 4.05 -14.22
CA SER A 154 1.38 2.97 -14.19
C SER A 154 1.98 1.58 -13.99
N ARG A 155 3.27 1.41 -14.29
CA ARG A 155 4.01 0.14 -14.11
C ARG A 155 4.42 -0.13 -12.67
N ARG A 156 4.25 0.83 -11.74
CA ARG A 156 4.47 0.63 -10.29
C ARG A 156 5.88 0.14 -9.93
N GLN A 157 6.90 0.60 -10.67
CA GLN A 157 8.29 0.11 -10.52
C GLN A 157 9.11 0.87 -9.47
N GLY A 158 8.63 2.04 -9.05
CA GLY A 158 9.26 2.88 -8.02
C GLY A 158 8.25 3.88 -7.47
N TYR A 159 8.72 4.78 -6.62
CA TYR A 159 7.88 5.76 -5.94
C TYR A 159 8.31 7.18 -6.28
N ARG A 160 7.41 8.12 -6.05
CA ARG A 160 7.68 9.56 -6.13
C ARG A 160 7.05 10.26 -4.95
N ASP A 161 7.49 11.49 -4.71
CA ASP A 161 6.89 12.32 -3.67
C ASP A 161 5.39 12.51 -3.91
N ILE A 162 4.64 12.21 -2.87
CA ILE A 162 3.23 12.53 -2.76
C ILE A 162 3.06 13.96 -2.26
N ASP A 163 1.96 14.60 -2.63
CA ASP A 163 1.60 15.95 -2.20
C ASP A 163 0.19 15.99 -1.59
N PHE A 164 -0.15 17.04 -0.85
CA PHE A 164 -1.50 17.19 -0.28
C PHE A 164 -2.58 17.39 -1.36
N SER A 165 -2.21 17.79 -2.58
CA SER A 165 -3.13 17.76 -3.73
C SER A 165 -3.64 16.36 -4.10
N ASP A 166 -2.96 15.29 -3.64
CA ASP A 166 -3.40 13.90 -3.84
C ASP A 166 -4.50 13.48 -2.83
N LEU A 167 -4.67 14.24 -1.74
CA LEU A 167 -5.53 13.90 -0.61
C LEU A 167 -7.01 13.65 -1.00
N PRO A 168 -7.65 14.40 -1.90
CA PRO A 168 -9.04 14.14 -2.28
C PRO A 168 -9.26 12.74 -2.87
N THR A 169 -8.34 12.26 -3.70
CA THR A 169 -8.42 10.91 -4.28
C THR A 169 -8.23 9.84 -3.21
N ILE A 170 -7.30 10.06 -2.29
CA ILE A 170 -7.01 9.13 -1.19
C ILE A 170 -8.16 9.09 -0.17
N ALA A 171 -8.78 10.24 0.13
CA ALA A 171 -9.96 10.31 0.98
C ALA A 171 -11.12 9.53 0.36
N GLN A 172 -11.38 9.71 -0.94
CA GLN A 172 -12.40 8.96 -1.67
C GLN A 172 -12.12 7.45 -1.68
N PHE A 173 -10.86 7.04 -1.82
CA PHE A 173 -10.46 5.64 -1.68
C PHE A 173 -10.87 5.09 -0.32
N PHE A 174 -10.48 5.75 0.78
CA PHE A 174 -10.84 5.29 2.13
C PHE A 174 -12.35 5.19 2.34
N ARG A 175 -13.12 6.14 1.79
CA ARG A 175 -14.59 6.15 1.87
C ARG A 175 -15.24 4.97 1.16
N THR A 176 -14.74 4.62 -0.02
CA THR A 176 -15.34 3.61 -0.91
C THR A 176 -14.74 2.22 -0.76
N TYR A 177 -13.69 2.09 0.04
CA TYR A 177 -13.03 0.81 0.27
C TYR A 177 -14.01 -0.21 0.86
N SER A 178 -14.16 -1.33 0.15
CA SER A 178 -14.78 -2.55 0.65
C SER A 178 -13.73 -3.67 0.51
N PRO A 179 -13.45 -4.43 1.58
CA PRO A 179 -12.58 -5.61 1.49
C PRO A 179 -13.20 -6.71 0.61
#